data_AF-A0AAV8F2X4-F1
#
_entry.id   AF-A0AAV8F2X4-F1
#
_cell.length_a   1.000
_cell.length_b   1.000
_cell.length_c   1.000
_cell.angle_alpha   90.00
_cell.angle_beta   90.00
_cell.angle_gamma   90.00
#
_symmetry.space_group_name_H-M   'P 1'
#
loop_
_entity.id
_entity.type
_entity.pdbx_description
1 polymer ?
#
loop_
_entity_poly.entity_id
_entity_poly.type
_entity_poly.pdbx_seq_one_letter_code
_entity_poly.pdbx_strand_id
1 'polypeptide(L)'
;MVDLKVNDITDKAIENEESEPESEPESEDGEEKPSTEPSKDAIYNSEALLEKLEDIAWPKKIDWTQKLTINHQQGDKIDVNDDLARELAFYTQALDSTRVALSKFEKLGMPFLRPQDYYAEMVKSDSHMLKIKDKLLFEKKKIEEAEERRKMRENKKIAKQVQAEKLREREKRKKDEIESVKKWRKQREREGFVKGEKGNKVFGFEDGEDEVYDKVRKKRPGVAPGDRSGGKNKGKSKAREKRDKKFGFGGRKALKKQNTAETTNDFRGFNKGEMGGNKKQKRF
;
A
#
# COMPACT_ATOMS: atom_id res chain seq x y z
N MET A 1 18.98 8.36 -44.91
CA MET A 1 17.87 9.14 -45.51
C MET A 1 16.68 8.21 -45.54
N VAL A 2 15.63 8.37 -44.73
CA VAL A 2 14.89 9.60 -44.44
C VAL A 2 14.21 9.50 -43.06
N ASP A 3 14.48 10.51 -42.23
CA ASP A 3 13.67 11.23 -41.23
C ASP A 3 12.59 10.55 -40.36
N LEU A 4 12.90 10.57 -39.05
CA LEU A 4 12.11 11.00 -37.89
C LEU A 4 10.63 11.40 -38.10
N LYS A 5 9.75 10.84 -37.25
CA LYS A 5 8.70 11.56 -36.51
C LYS A 5 8.17 10.70 -35.36
N VAL A 6 8.72 10.91 -34.17
CA VAL A 6 8.12 10.51 -32.89
C VAL A 6 7.15 11.61 -32.52
N ASN A 7 5.87 11.28 -32.41
CA ASN A 7 4.83 12.25 -32.03
C ASN A 7 4.74 12.37 -30.51
N ASP A 8 4.98 13.59 -30.05
CA ASP A 8 4.64 14.14 -28.75
C ASP A 8 3.16 13.96 -28.41
N ILE A 9 2.87 13.39 -27.23
CA ILE A 9 1.62 13.63 -26.50
C ILE A 9 1.99 13.86 -25.03
N THR A 10 2.45 15.09 -24.78
CA THR A 10 2.10 15.96 -23.66
C THR A 10 1.61 15.33 -22.36
N ASP A 11 2.52 15.32 -21.39
CA ASP A 11 2.24 15.42 -19.97
C ASP A 11 1.47 16.71 -19.65
N LYS A 12 0.32 16.59 -18.98
CA LYS A 12 -0.31 17.72 -18.30
C LYS A 12 -1.23 17.28 -17.16
N ALA A 13 -1.00 17.93 -16.02
CA ALA A 13 -1.90 18.16 -14.90
C ALA A 13 -2.14 17.00 -13.91
N ILE A 14 -1.32 16.98 -12.84
CA ILE A 14 -1.85 16.78 -11.50
C ILE A 14 -1.48 18.03 -10.71
N GLU A 15 -2.53 18.78 -10.36
CA GLU A 15 -2.50 20.04 -9.63
C GLU A 15 -1.95 19.85 -8.22
N ASN A 16 -1.07 20.79 -7.86
CA ASN A 16 -0.61 21.09 -6.51
C ASN A 16 -1.77 21.67 -5.72
N GLU A 17 -2.19 21.00 -4.64
CA GLU A 17 -2.94 21.63 -3.55
C GLU A 17 -2.10 21.59 -2.27
N GLU A 18 -1.65 22.80 -1.89
CA GLU A 18 -1.73 23.37 -0.55
C GLU A 18 -0.96 22.65 0.59
N SER A 19 0.27 23.11 0.83
CA SER A 19 0.90 23.06 2.16
C SER A 19 1.42 24.46 2.51
N GLU A 20 0.81 25.07 3.53
CA GLU A 20 1.19 26.35 4.13
C GLU A 20 2.68 26.38 4.54
N PRO A 21 3.43 27.47 4.28
CA PRO A 21 4.75 27.65 4.84
C PRO A 21 4.64 28.24 6.24
N GLU A 22 4.98 27.44 7.25
CA GLU A 22 5.27 27.92 8.60
C GLU A 22 6.64 28.62 8.55
N SER A 23 6.63 29.94 8.69
CA SER A 23 7.80 30.80 8.68
C SER A 23 8.60 30.65 9.98
N GLU A 24 9.74 29.96 9.93
CA GLU A 24 10.84 30.07 10.90
C GLU A 24 11.98 30.93 10.29
N PRO A 25 12.69 31.75 11.08
CA PRO A 25 13.60 32.76 10.56
C PRO A 25 14.85 32.14 9.92
N GLU A 26 15.19 32.63 8.74
CA GLU A 26 16.46 32.42 8.06
C GLU A 26 17.64 32.68 9.01
N SER A 27 18.31 31.61 9.45
CA SER A 27 19.74 31.70 9.74
C SER A 27 20.46 31.68 8.40
N GLU A 28 20.92 32.86 8.01
CA GLU A 28 21.82 33.13 6.88
C GLU A 28 23.18 32.46 7.14
N ASP A 29 23.22 31.12 7.11
CA ASP A 29 24.46 30.37 6.95
C ASP A 29 24.64 30.18 5.45
N GLY A 30 25.52 31.00 4.86
CA GLY A 30 25.85 30.97 3.45
C GLY A 30 26.19 29.54 3.01
N GLU A 31 25.49 29.06 1.98
CA GLU A 31 25.89 27.87 1.24
C GLU A 31 27.26 28.14 0.60
N GLU A 32 28.33 27.86 1.33
CA GLU A 32 29.68 27.76 0.79
C GLU A 32 29.69 26.58 -0.19
N LYS A 33 29.48 26.90 -1.47
CA LYS A 33 29.87 25.98 -2.56
C LYS A 33 31.33 25.62 -2.33
N PRO A 34 31.69 24.33 -2.22
CA PRO A 34 33.08 23.94 -2.03
C PRO A 34 33.89 24.42 -3.24
N SER A 35 34.65 25.50 -3.06
CA SER A 35 35.54 26.00 -4.11
C SER A 35 36.67 25.00 -4.29
N THR A 36 36.80 24.46 -5.50
CA THR A 36 37.86 23.53 -5.87
C THR A 36 39.25 24.18 -5.92
N GLU A 37 39.33 25.50 -5.74
CA GLU A 37 40.58 26.26 -5.84
C GLU A 37 41.05 26.71 -4.44
N PRO A 38 42.33 26.51 -4.10
CA PRO A 38 42.89 26.97 -2.83
C PRO A 38 42.89 28.50 -2.77
N SER A 39 42.74 29.04 -1.54
CA SER A 39 42.85 30.48 -1.29
C SER A 39 44.18 31.02 -1.80
N LYS A 40 44.16 32.19 -2.45
CA LYS A 40 45.31 32.80 -3.13
C LYS A 40 46.47 33.13 -2.19
N ASP A 41 46.22 33.22 -0.88
CA ASP A 41 47.20 33.53 0.15
C ASP A 41 47.80 32.30 0.85
N ALA A 42 47.42 31.08 0.43
CA ALA A 42 47.90 29.85 1.06
C ALA A 42 49.33 29.51 0.60
N ILE A 43 50.32 29.77 1.47
CA ILE A 43 51.70 29.31 1.29
C ILE A 43 51.82 27.86 1.78
N TYR A 44 52.11 26.93 0.87
CA TYR A 44 52.33 25.52 1.20
C TYR A 44 53.73 25.30 1.78
N ASN A 45 53.85 25.36 3.11
CA ASN A 45 55.10 25.04 3.82
C ASN A 45 55.13 23.55 4.22
N SER A 46 55.69 22.70 3.35
CA SER A 46 55.78 21.26 3.60
C SER A 46 56.71 20.88 4.76
N GLU A 47 57.77 21.65 4.99
CA GLU A 47 58.77 21.34 6.03
C GLU A 47 58.18 21.50 7.42
N ALA A 48 57.51 22.64 7.66
CA ALA A 48 56.84 22.88 8.94
C ALA A 48 55.69 21.89 9.19
N LEU A 49 54.98 21.45 8.14
CA LEU A 49 53.93 20.43 8.27
C LEU A 49 54.50 19.07 8.69
N LEU A 50 55.66 18.67 8.15
CA LEU A 50 56.32 17.42 8.53
C LEU A 50 56.88 17.49 9.95
N GLU A 51 57.49 18.60 10.34
CA GLU A 51 57.97 18.83 11.72
C GLU A 51 56.81 18.71 12.73
N LYS A 52 55.67 19.35 12.44
CA LYS A 52 54.48 19.23 13.29
C LYS A 52 53.86 17.84 13.28
N LEU A 53 53.92 17.13 12.15
CA LEU A 53 53.49 15.74 12.11
C LEU A 53 54.35 14.89 13.03
N GLU A 54 55.66 15.07 13.05
CA GLU A 54 56.56 14.34 13.95
C GLU A 54 56.30 14.65 15.44
N ASP A 55 56.01 15.91 15.78
CA ASP A 55 55.64 16.32 17.14
C ASP A 55 54.36 15.64 17.65
N ILE A 56 53.34 15.50 16.78
CA ILE A 56 52.01 15.00 17.12
C ILE A 56 51.92 13.47 16.94
N ALA A 57 52.76 12.89 16.08
CA ALA A 57 52.66 11.49 15.67
C ALA A 57 52.86 10.54 16.84
N TRP A 58 51.97 9.55 16.92
CA TRP A 58 52.11 8.46 17.87
C TRP A 58 53.34 7.59 17.54
N PRO A 59 54.00 7.02 18.56
CA PRO A 59 55.10 6.08 18.36
C PRO A 59 54.75 4.93 17.39
N LYS A 60 55.74 4.56 16.55
CA LYS A 60 55.56 3.52 15.52
C LYS A 60 55.31 2.13 16.12
N LYS A 61 55.87 1.84 17.30
CA LYS A 61 55.78 0.54 18.02
C LYS A 61 54.62 0.52 19.02
N ILE A 62 53.40 0.72 18.53
CA ILE A 62 52.20 0.65 19.38
C ILE A 62 51.27 -0.40 18.82
N ASP A 63 50.71 -1.21 19.71
CA ASP A 63 49.74 -2.24 19.38
C ASP A 63 48.54 -1.63 18.67
N TRP A 64 48.06 -2.34 17.65
CA TRP A 64 46.95 -1.86 16.85
C TRP A 64 45.66 -1.64 17.67
N THR A 65 45.50 -2.35 18.79
CA THR A 65 44.38 -2.20 19.73
C THR A 65 44.25 -0.81 20.33
N GLN A 66 45.34 -0.05 20.41
CA GLN A 66 45.32 1.33 20.91
C GLN A 66 44.95 2.33 19.79
N LYS A 67 45.28 2.00 18.54
CA LYS A 67 45.01 2.87 17.39
C LYS A 67 43.60 2.65 16.84
N LEU A 68 43.17 1.40 16.71
CA LEU A 68 41.91 0.97 16.09
C LEU A 68 41.63 1.60 14.72
N THR A 69 42.66 2.11 14.04
CA THR A 69 42.54 2.74 12.73
C THR A 69 42.80 1.73 11.62
N ILE A 70 42.08 1.91 10.51
CA ILE A 70 42.26 1.14 9.28
C ILE A 70 42.28 2.13 8.13
N ASN A 71 43.36 2.07 7.36
CA ASN A 71 43.50 2.88 6.17
C ASN A 71 42.90 2.10 5.00
N HIS A 72 41.85 2.64 4.39
CA HIS A 72 41.27 2.12 3.17
C HIS A 72 41.98 2.74 1.97
N GLN A 73 42.33 1.93 0.97
CA GLN A 73 42.87 2.47 -0.28
C GLN A 73 41.72 3.05 -1.08
N GLN A 74 41.78 4.34 -1.36
CA GLN A 74 40.73 5.05 -2.08
C GLN A 74 40.57 4.45 -3.48
N GLY A 75 39.34 4.07 -3.84
CA GLY A 75 38.98 3.53 -5.14
C GLY A 75 38.80 4.62 -6.20
N ASP A 76 37.90 4.37 -7.15
CA ASP A 76 37.65 5.25 -8.30
C ASP A 76 37.17 6.65 -7.90
N LYS A 77 37.47 7.64 -8.75
CA LYS A 77 36.97 9.00 -8.58
C LYS A 77 35.46 9.01 -8.81
N ILE A 78 34.71 9.37 -7.77
CA ILE A 78 33.25 9.50 -7.82
C ILE A 78 32.91 10.97 -8.10
N ASP A 79 31.85 11.20 -8.87
CA ASP A 79 31.32 12.55 -9.07
C ASP A 79 30.76 13.10 -7.75
N VAL A 80 31.18 14.30 -7.37
CA VAL A 80 30.79 14.93 -6.11
C VAL A 80 29.30 15.29 -6.10
N ASN A 81 28.69 15.47 -7.27
CA ASN A 81 27.29 15.88 -7.38
C ASN A 81 26.29 14.71 -7.36
N ASP A 82 26.75 13.46 -7.55
CA ASP A 82 25.91 12.27 -7.43
C ASP A 82 25.95 11.76 -5.98
N ASP A 83 24.97 12.20 -5.19
CA ASP A 83 24.88 11.86 -3.77
C ASP A 83 24.67 10.36 -3.54
N LEU A 84 23.88 9.68 -4.39
CA LEU A 84 23.61 8.26 -4.23
C LEU A 84 24.88 7.43 -4.46
N ALA A 85 25.65 7.74 -5.50
CA ALA A 85 26.92 7.08 -5.76
C ALA A 85 27.95 7.37 -4.66
N ARG A 86 27.97 8.60 -4.15
CA ARG A 86 28.85 9.03 -3.06
C ARG A 86 28.54 8.33 -1.74
N GLU A 87 27.27 8.26 -1.35
CA GLU A 87 26.83 7.54 -0.14
C GLU A 87 27.12 6.04 -0.24
N LEU A 88 26.92 5.43 -1.41
CA LEU A 88 27.29 4.04 -1.64
C LEU A 88 28.79 3.81 -1.48
N ALA A 89 29.64 4.74 -1.92
CA ALA A 89 31.08 4.62 -1.75
C ALA A 89 31.53 4.76 -0.29
N PHE A 90 30.94 5.69 0.46
CA PHE A 90 31.19 5.79 1.91
C PHE A 90 30.76 4.52 2.63
N TYR A 91 29.61 3.97 2.24
CA TYR A 91 29.12 2.72 2.77
C TYR A 91 30.06 1.54 2.49
N THR A 92 30.53 1.37 1.24
CA THR A 92 31.45 0.27 0.88
C THR A 92 32.80 0.41 1.55
N GLN A 93 33.35 1.63 1.62
CA GLN A 93 34.58 1.93 2.35
C GLN A 93 34.48 1.54 3.82
N ALA A 94 33.39 1.92 4.49
CA ALA A 94 33.15 1.56 5.89
C ALA A 94 33.00 0.05 6.05
N LEU A 95 32.24 -0.61 5.16
CA LEU A 95 32.01 -2.04 5.19
C LEU A 95 33.33 -2.82 5.04
N ASP A 96 34.15 -2.52 4.04
CA ASP A 96 35.42 -3.22 3.84
C ASP A 96 36.42 -2.97 4.96
N SER A 97 36.45 -1.74 5.50
CA SER A 97 37.26 -1.41 6.67
C SER A 97 36.82 -2.23 7.89
N THR A 98 35.51 -2.36 8.13
CA THR A 98 35.01 -3.19 9.24
C THR A 98 35.38 -4.66 9.06
N ARG A 99 35.29 -5.24 7.86
CA ARG A 99 35.73 -6.63 7.60
C ARG A 99 37.18 -6.85 7.98
N VAL A 100 38.07 -5.93 7.59
CA VAL A 100 39.49 -5.99 7.96
C VAL A 100 39.67 -5.87 9.48
N ALA A 101 38.89 -5.03 10.14
CA ALA A 101 38.90 -4.90 11.61
C ALA A 101 38.51 -6.22 12.29
N LEU A 102 37.42 -6.84 11.83
CA LEU A 102 36.92 -8.10 12.37
C LEU A 102 37.98 -9.19 12.27
N SER A 103 38.62 -9.36 11.11
CA SER A 103 39.70 -10.34 10.95
C SER A 103 40.90 -10.08 11.87
N LYS A 104 41.17 -8.81 12.24
CA LYS A 104 42.21 -8.48 13.22
C LYS A 104 41.76 -8.80 14.66
N PHE A 105 40.51 -8.49 15.01
CA PHE A 105 39.96 -8.82 16.34
C PHE A 105 39.91 -10.33 16.57
N GLU A 106 39.53 -11.11 15.56
CA GLU A 106 39.54 -12.58 15.61
C GLU A 106 40.95 -13.14 15.85
N LYS A 107 41.97 -12.61 15.16
CA LYS A 107 43.38 -13.01 15.36
C LYS A 107 43.89 -12.69 16.77
N LEU A 108 43.40 -11.59 17.36
CA LEU A 108 43.74 -11.18 18.72
C LEU A 108 42.89 -11.89 19.78
N GLY A 109 41.85 -12.64 19.38
CA GLY A 109 40.92 -13.30 20.29
C GLY A 109 40.05 -12.34 21.10
N MET A 110 39.79 -11.12 20.60
CA MET A 110 38.98 -10.13 21.32
C MET A 110 37.51 -10.17 20.90
N PRO A 111 36.56 -10.16 21.85
CA PRO A 111 35.13 -10.10 21.54
C PRO A 111 34.77 -8.71 21.00
N PHE A 112 34.08 -8.67 19.87
CA PHE A 112 33.66 -7.42 19.22
C PHE A 112 32.13 -7.25 19.10
N LEU A 113 31.37 -8.34 19.23
CA LEU A 113 29.90 -8.29 19.18
C LEU A 113 29.32 -7.88 20.53
N ARG A 114 28.38 -6.94 20.50
CA ARG A 114 27.58 -6.59 21.68
C ARG A 114 26.62 -7.75 22.01
N PRO A 115 26.68 -8.35 23.21
CA PRO A 115 25.69 -9.33 23.64
C PRO A 115 24.29 -8.71 23.76
N GLN A 116 23.24 -9.49 23.47
CA GLN A 116 21.85 -9.01 23.55
C GLN A 116 21.44 -8.63 24.98
N ASP A 117 21.99 -9.32 25.97
CA ASP A 117 21.69 -9.12 27.40
C ASP A 117 22.53 -8.01 28.04
N TYR A 118 23.41 -7.35 27.27
CA TYR A 118 24.24 -6.25 27.78
C TYR A 118 23.54 -4.90 27.63
N TYR A 119 22.86 -4.47 28.68
CA TYR A 119 22.18 -3.17 28.77
C TYR A 119 23.13 -2.10 29.31
N ALA A 120 23.58 -1.22 28.42
CA ALA A 120 24.37 -0.04 28.72
C ALA A 120 23.75 1.17 28.02
N GLU A 121 24.13 2.37 28.45
CA GLU A 121 23.67 3.61 27.82
C GLU A 121 24.07 3.66 26.34
N MET A 122 23.11 3.99 25.50
CA MET A 122 23.27 4.12 24.05
C MET A 122 23.32 5.57 23.65
N VAL A 123 23.98 5.86 22.52
CA VAL A 123 24.05 7.22 21.94
C VAL A 123 22.66 7.83 21.74
N LYS A 124 21.66 7.01 21.40
CA LYS A 124 20.26 7.44 21.25
C LYS A 124 19.39 6.73 22.29
N SER A 125 18.49 7.49 22.92
CA SER A 125 17.54 6.93 23.89
C SER A 125 16.48 6.05 23.23
N ASP A 126 15.96 5.08 23.97
CA ASP A 126 14.90 4.18 23.50
C ASP A 126 13.64 4.95 23.08
N SER A 127 13.31 6.03 23.79
CA SER A 127 12.18 6.90 23.45
C SER A 127 12.33 7.54 22.07
N HIS A 128 13.56 7.90 21.67
CA HIS A 128 13.84 8.43 20.35
C HIS A 128 13.78 7.34 19.27
N MET A 129 14.32 6.15 19.56
CA MET A 129 14.28 5.01 18.64
C MET A 129 12.86 4.50 18.38
N LEU A 130 11.97 4.56 19.38
CA LEU A 130 10.54 4.25 19.21
C LEU A 130 9.88 5.20 18.21
N LYS A 131 10.16 6.50 18.29
CA LYS A 131 9.63 7.49 17.33
C LYS A 131 10.11 7.22 15.90
N ILE A 132 11.37 6.84 15.72
CA ILE A 132 11.91 6.47 14.40
C ILE A 132 11.20 5.22 13.88
N LYS A 133 11.03 4.20 14.72
CA LYS A 133 10.34 2.96 14.36
C LYS A 133 8.88 3.21 13.96
N ASP A 134 8.18 4.09 14.68
CA ASP A 134 6.80 4.44 14.37
C ASP A 134 6.69 5.12 13.00
N LYS A 135 7.63 6.01 12.64
CA LYS A 135 7.69 6.63 11.30
C LYS A 135 7.93 5.58 10.20
N LEU A 136 8.88 4.68 10.39
CA LEU A 136 9.16 3.60 9.43
C LEU A 136 7.95 2.68 9.22
N LEU A 137 7.24 2.32 10.31
CA LEU A 137 6.03 1.50 10.22
C LEU A 137 4.90 2.25 9.51
N PHE A 138 4.78 3.56 9.75
CA PHE A 138 3.81 4.40 9.06
C PHE A 138 4.06 4.47 7.55
N GLU A 139 5.31 4.70 7.13
CA GLU A 139 5.69 4.72 5.71
C GLU A 139 5.46 3.37 5.04
N LYS A 140 5.87 2.28 5.68
CA LYS A 140 5.64 0.93 5.18
C LYS A 140 4.14 0.66 4.97
N LYS A 141 3.31 1.01 5.95
CA LYS A 141 1.85 0.87 5.84
C LYS A 141 1.27 1.72 4.70
N LYS A 142 1.77 2.94 4.50
CA LYS A 142 1.34 3.81 3.39
C LYS A 142 1.66 3.19 2.03
N ILE A 143 2.84 2.56 1.89
CA ILE A 143 3.25 1.85 0.67
C ILE A 143 2.37 0.62 0.45
N GLU A 144 2.16 -0.20 1.48
CA GLU A 144 1.32 -1.40 1.42
C GLU A 144 -0.12 -1.05 1.02
N GLU A 145 -0.72 -0.01 1.63
CA GLU A 145 -2.07 0.45 1.27
C GLU A 145 -2.15 0.96 -0.18
N ALA A 146 -1.09 1.61 -0.68
CA ALA A 146 -1.02 2.06 -2.08
C ALA A 146 -0.95 0.87 -3.05
N GLU A 147 -0.13 -0.14 -2.73
CA GLU A 147 -0.02 -1.38 -3.49
C GLU A 147 -1.32 -2.19 -3.48
N GLU A 148 -1.96 -2.34 -2.31
CA GLU A 148 -3.25 -3.01 -2.18
C GLU A 148 -4.31 -2.27 -3.01
N ARG A 149 -4.33 -0.94 -2.97
CA ARG A 149 -5.25 -0.13 -3.80
C ARG A 149 -4.97 -0.32 -5.30
N ARG A 150 -3.71 -0.51 -5.72
CA ARG A 150 -3.36 -0.83 -7.11
C ARG A 150 -3.82 -2.24 -7.49
N LYS A 151 -3.51 -3.25 -6.66
CA LYS A 151 -3.95 -4.66 -6.83
C LYS A 151 -5.48 -4.76 -6.89
N MET A 152 -6.20 -4.05 -6.02
CA MET A 152 -7.66 -4.01 -6.02
C MET A 152 -8.25 -3.38 -7.30
N ARG A 153 -7.57 -2.38 -7.89
CA ARG A 153 -7.97 -1.81 -9.18
C ARG A 153 -7.73 -2.78 -10.32
N GLU A 154 -6.58 -3.46 -10.35
CA GLU A 154 -6.25 -4.48 -11.36
C GLU A 154 -7.19 -5.69 -11.27
N ASN A 155 -7.44 -6.20 -10.06
CA ASN A 155 -8.38 -7.29 -9.81
C ASN A 155 -9.80 -6.94 -10.28
N LYS A 156 -10.26 -5.69 -10.09
CA LYS A 156 -11.55 -5.23 -10.63
C LYS A 156 -11.59 -5.20 -12.16
N LYS A 157 -10.49 -4.83 -12.82
CA LYS A 157 -10.40 -4.84 -14.29
C LYS A 157 -10.43 -6.28 -14.82
N ILE A 158 -9.63 -7.16 -14.23
CA ILE A 158 -9.55 -8.58 -14.59
C ILE A 158 -10.90 -9.26 -14.33
N ALA A 159 -11.53 -9.03 -13.17
CA ALA A 159 -12.83 -9.60 -12.86
C ALA A 159 -13.91 -9.22 -13.89
N LYS A 160 -13.90 -7.98 -14.40
CA LYS A 160 -14.81 -7.55 -15.48
C LYS A 160 -14.53 -8.29 -16.79
N GLN A 161 -13.27 -8.44 -17.18
CA GLN A 161 -12.88 -9.17 -18.39
C GLN A 161 -13.27 -10.65 -18.29
N VAL A 162 -12.97 -11.29 -17.16
CA VAL A 162 -13.33 -12.69 -16.88
C VAL A 162 -14.85 -12.89 -16.91
N GLN A 163 -15.63 -11.96 -16.36
CA GLN A 163 -17.09 -12.02 -16.43
C GLN A 163 -17.60 -11.92 -17.88
N ALA A 164 -17.04 -11.00 -18.67
CA ALA A 164 -17.41 -10.84 -20.08
C ALA A 164 -17.03 -12.08 -20.92
N GLU A 165 -15.84 -12.65 -20.68
CA GLU A 165 -15.37 -13.86 -21.34
C GLU A 165 -16.24 -15.08 -20.99
N LYS A 166 -16.56 -15.28 -19.71
CA LYS A 166 -17.48 -16.34 -19.27
C LYS A 166 -18.87 -16.20 -19.89
N LEU A 167 -19.36 -14.97 -20.09
CA LEU A 167 -20.63 -14.76 -20.77
C LEU A 167 -20.54 -15.17 -22.25
N ARG A 168 -19.48 -14.74 -22.95
CA ARG A 168 -19.22 -15.12 -24.34
C ARG A 168 -19.06 -16.63 -24.50
N GLU A 169 -18.35 -17.29 -23.58
CA GLU A 169 -18.17 -18.73 -23.58
C GLU A 169 -19.51 -19.46 -23.38
N ARG A 170 -20.35 -19.00 -22.45
CA ARG A 170 -21.70 -19.55 -22.25
C ARG A 170 -22.59 -19.37 -23.48
N GLU A 171 -22.51 -18.23 -24.16
CA GLU A 171 -23.25 -17.99 -25.40
C GLU A 171 -22.78 -18.88 -26.54
N LYS A 172 -21.46 -19.08 -26.68
CA LYS A 172 -20.88 -20.04 -27.65
C LYS A 172 -21.37 -21.46 -27.36
N ARG A 173 -21.24 -21.95 -26.12
CA ARG A 173 -21.74 -23.28 -25.71
C ARG A 173 -23.22 -23.47 -26.04
N LYS A 174 -24.07 -22.48 -25.75
CA LYS A 174 -25.50 -22.53 -26.11
C LYS A 174 -25.72 -22.58 -27.62
N LYS A 175 -24.95 -21.84 -28.42
CA LYS A 175 -25.03 -21.90 -29.88
C LYS A 175 -24.62 -23.27 -30.40
N ASP A 176 -23.52 -23.81 -29.89
CA ASP A 176 -23.02 -25.14 -30.25
C ASP A 176 -24.03 -26.24 -29.89
N GLU A 177 -24.68 -26.15 -28.72
CA GLU A 177 -25.79 -27.03 -28.30
C GLU A 177 -27.02 -26.89 -29.20
N ILE A 178 -27.41 -25.68 -29.59
CA ILE A 178 -28.54 -25.48 -30.52
C ILE A 178 -28.20 -26.04 -31.91
N GLU A 179 -26.96 -25.87 -32.37
CA GLU A 179 -26.51 -26.42 -33.64
C GLU A 179 -26.45 -27.95 -33.64
N SER A 180 -25.99 -28.57 -32.55
CA SER A 180 -25.99 -30.04 -32.41
C SER A 180 -27.42 -30.58 -32.41
N VAL A 181 -28.36 -29.95 -31.70
CA VAL A 181 -29.79 -30.31 -31.72
C VAL A 181 -30.40 -30.10 -33.11
N LYS A 182 -30.06 -29.02 -33.82
CA LYS A 182 -30.53 -28.80 -35.20
C LYS A 182 -29.98 -29.85 -36.15
N LYS A 183 -28.69 -30.19 -36.05
CA LYS A 183 -28.06 -31.27 -36.83
C LYS A 183 -28.76 -32.60 -36.57
N TRP A 184 -29.03 -32.93 -35.31
CA TRP A 184 -29.77 -34.13 -34.94
C TRP A 184 -31.22 -34.14 -35.45
N ARG A 185 -31.95 -33.01 -35.36
CA ARG A 185 -33.30 -32.88 -35.95
C ARG A 185 -33.28 -33.08 -37.47
N LYS A 186 -32.30 -32.49 -38.16
CA LYS A 186 -32.13 -32.61 -39.61
C LYS A 186 -31.72 -34.03 -40.03
N GLN A 187 -30.94 -34.71 -39.21
CA GLN A 187 -30.60 -36.13 -39.41
C GLN A 187 -31.85 -37.01 -39.22
N ARG A 188 -32.62 -36.80 -38.15
CA ARG A 188 -33.91 -37.49 -37.91
C ARG A 188 -34.92 -37.26 -39.05
N GLU A 189 -34.95 -36.07 -39.63
CA GLU A 189 -35.82 -35.75 -40.78
C GLU A 189 -35.34 -36.45 -42.06
N ARG A 190 -34.03 -36.55 -42.28
CA ARG A 190 -33.43 -37.30 -43.41
C ARG A 190 -33.57 -38.81 -43.29
N GLU A 191 -33.57 -39.35 -42.08
CA GLU A 191 -33.75 -40.79 -41.80
C GLU A 191 -35.22 -41.26 -41.87
N GLY A 192 -36.17 -40.38 -42.22
CA GLY A 192 -37.51 -40.79 -42.64
C GLY A 192 -38.36 -41.46 -41.56
N PHE A 193 -38.45 -40.87 -40.36
CA PHE A 193 -39.38 -41.36 -39.34
C PHE A 193 -40.84 -41.00 -39.68
N VAL A 194 -41.67 -42.03 -39.91
CA VAL A 194 -43.09 -41.94 -40.27
C VAL A 194 -43.90 -41.31 -39.14
N LYS A 195 -44.66 -40.26 -39.46
CA LYS A 195 -45.65 -39.65 -38.57
C LYS A 195 -46.94 -40.47 -38.61
N GLY A 196 -47.04 -41.44 -37.70
CA GLY A 196 -48.28 -42.17 -37.48
C GLY A 196 -48.17 -43.14 -36.31
N GLU A 197 -48.58 -42.69 -35.12
CA GLU A 197 -49.49 -43.41 -34.20
C GLU A 197 -49.44 -42.80 -32.79
N LYS A 198 -50.63 -42.52 -32.24
CA LYS A 198 -50.82 -42.34 -30.80
C LYS A 198 -50.45 -43.67 -30.13
N GLY A 199 -49.29 -43.73 -29.50
CA GLY A 199 -48.85 -44.95 -28.85
C GLY A 199 -47.82 -44.64 -27.77
N ASN A 200 -48.27 -44.74 -26.53
CA ASN A 200 -47.47 -44.88 -25.34
C ASN A 200 -46.23 -45.76 -25.59
N LYS A 201 -45.04 -45.17 -25.75
CA LYS A 201 -43.76 -45.89 -25.80
C LYS A 201 -42.74 -45.13 -24.96
N VAL A 202 -42.76 -45.48 -23.67
CA VAL A 202 -41.60 -45.80 -22.83
C VAL A 202 -40.26 -45.46 -23.49
N PHE A 203 -39.72 -44.29 -23.14
CA PHE A 203 -38.28 -44.07 -23.21
C PHE A 203 -37.67 -44.89 -22.07
N GLY A 204 -37.04 -46.03 -22.41
CA GLY A 204 -36.16 -46.74 -21.51
C GLY A 204 -34.90 -45.91 -21.27
N PHE A 205 -34.93 -45.08 -20.24
CA PHE A 205 -33.73 -44.70 -19.51
C PHE A 205 -33.59 -45.75 -18.40
N GLU A 206 -32.57 -46.57 -18.54
CA GLU A 206 -32.20 -47.62 -17.61
C GLU A 206 -31.77 -46.98 -16.28
N ASP A 207 -32.59 -47.25 -15.27
CA ASP A 207 -32.31 -47.32 -13.82
C ASP A 207 -31.56 -46.16 -13.15
N GLY A 208 -32.31 -45.38 -12.36
CA GLY A 208 -31.75 -44.39 -11.43
C GLY A 208 -32.77 -43.36 -10.93
N GLU A 209 -33.53 -43.76 -9.92
CA GLU A 209 -34.34 -42.94 -8.98
C GLU A 209 -35.29 -41.86 -9.56
N ASP A 210 -36.58 -42.15 -9.47
CA ASP A 210 -37.66 -41.17 -9.51
C ASP A 210 -37.52 -40.13 -8.38
N GLU A 211 -36.92 -38.97 -8.66
CA GLU A 211 -37.24 -37.72 -7.96
C GLU A 211 -38.11 -36.83 -8.85
N VAL A 212 -39.42 -37.01 -8.71
CA VAL A 212 -40.44 -36.07 -9.16
C VAL A 212 -40.19 -34.73 -8.46
N TYR A 213 -39.52 -33.79 -9.14
CA TYR A 213 -39.44 -32.39 -8.70
C TYR A 213 -40.77 -31.69 -8.93
N ASP A 214 -41.71 -32.01 -8.06
CA ASP A 214 -42.92 -31.23 -7.83
C ASP A 214 -42.49 -29.85 -7.31
N LYS A 215 -42.58 -28.81 -8.16
CA LYS A 215 -42.39 -27.42 -7.74
C LYS A 215 -43.58 -26.97 -6.88
N VAL A 216 -43.67 -27.55 -5.68
CA VAL A 216 -44.48 -27.01 -4.61
C VAL A 216 -43.87 -25.66 -4.22
N ARG A 217 -44.50 -24.58 -4.65
CA ARG A 217 -44.34 -23.27 -4.01
C ARG A 217 -44.83 -23.41 -2.57
N LYS A 218 -43.99 -23.91 -1.67
CA LYS A 218 -44.25 -23.94 -0.23
C LYS A 218 -44.38 -22.49 0.25
N LYS A 219 -45.61 -21.96 0.23
CA LYS A 219 -45.99 -20.80 1.02
C LYS A 219 -45.75 -21.20 2.47
N ARG A 220 -44.77 -20.57 3.13
CA ARG A 220 -44.53 -20.77 4.57
C ARG A 220 -45.78 -20.26 5.31
N PRO A 221 -46.44 -21.07 6.14
CA PRO A 221 -47.56 -20.59 6.94
C PRO A 221 -47.08 -19.46 7.85
N GLY A 222 -47.77 -18.32 7.84
CA GLY A 222 -47.52 -17.21 8.78
C GLY A 222 -46.61 -16.06 8.29
N VAL A 223 -46.28 -15.95 7.00
CA VAL A 223 -45.47 -14.82 6.48
C VAL A 223 -46.18 -14.13 5.31
N ALA A 224 -46.41 -12.81 5.42
CA ALA A 224 -47.03 -12.02 4.36
C ALA A 224 -46.11 -11.91 3.12
N PRO A 225 -46.66 -11.89 1.89
CA PRO A 225 -45.87 -11.70 0.68
C PRO A 225 -45.14 -10.34 0.71
N GLY A 226 -43.82 -10.36 0.93
CA GLY A 226 -42.98 -9.16 1.00
C GLY A 226 -42.13 -9.04 2.27
N ASP A 227 -42.37 -9.86 3.29
CA ASP A 227 -41.59 -9.83 4.52
C ASP A 227 -40.29 -10.66 4.40
N ARG A 228 -39.17 -9.95 4.22
CA ARG A 228 -37.82 -10.55 4.17
C ARG A 228 -37.24 -10.88 5.55
N SER A 229 -37.95 -10.60 6.64
CA SER A 229 -37.46 -10.80 8.01
C SER A 229 -37.86 -12.14 8.64
N GLY A 230 -38.61 -12.98 7.91
CA GLY A 230 -38.86 -14.37 8.29
C GLY A 230 -39.73 -14.52 9.54
N GLY A 231 -40.71 -13.64 9.75
CA GLY A 231 -41.70 -13.78 10.83
C GLY A 231 -41.16 -13.52 12.24
N LYS A 232 -39.91 -13.06 12.40
CA LYS A 232 -39.42 -12.56 13.69
C LYS A 232 -39.77 -11.09 13.78
N ASN A 233 -40.75 -10.80 14.63
CA ASN A 233 -41.20 -9.46 15.01
C ASN A 233 -40.08 -8.70 15.76
N LYS A 234 -38.95 -8.43 15.11
CA LYS A 234 -37.93 -7.49 15.57
C LYS A 234 -38.41 -6.11 15.16
N GLY A 235 -39.05 -5.41 16.09
CA GLY A 235 -39.37 -4.00 15.95
C GLY A 235 -38.18 -3.21 15.40
N LYS A 236 -38.47 -2.13 14.67
CA LYS A 236 -37.44 -1.28 14.03
C LYS A 236 -36.38 -0.91 15.07
N SER A 237 -35.11 -1.15 14.76
CA SER A 237 -33.99 -0.76 15.64
C SER A 237 -34.13 0.70 16.06
N LYS A 238 -33.93 1.02 17.35
CA LYS A 238 -33.94 2.41 17.87
C LYS A 238 -33.01 3.34 17.06
N ALA A 239 -31.93 2.80 16.50
CA ALA A 239 -31.02 3.55 15.62
C ALA A 239 -31.64 3.86 14.23
N ARG A 240 -32.55 3.01 13.75
CA ARG A 240 -33.33 3.26 12.54
C ARG A 240 -34.45 4.25 12.83
N GLU A 241 -35.15 4.14 13.95
CA GLU A 241 -36.17 5.14 14.34
C GLU A 241 -35.60 6.55 14.51
N LYS A 242 -34.41 6.70 15.12
CA LYS A 242 -33.72 7.99 15.20
C LYS A 242 -33.37 8.55 13.82
N ARG A 243 -32.93 7.69 12.89
CA ARG A 243 -32.63 8.10 11.52
C ARG A 243 -33.89 8.42 10.73
N ASP A 244 -34.96 7.68 10.91
CA ASP A 244 -36.24 7.93 10.26
C ASP A 244 -36.85 9.25 10.78
N LYS A 245 -36.71 9.57 12.08
CA LYS A 245 -37.05 10.89 12.63
C LYS A 245 -36.18 12.01 12.06
N LYS A 246 -34.86 11.79 11.94
CA LYS A 246 -33.91 12.81 11.44
C LYS A 246 -33.97 13.02 9.93
N PHE A 247 -34.25 11.98 9.15
CA PHE A 247 -34.10 11.97 7.69
C PHE A 247 -35.37 11.62 6.91
N GLY A 248 -36.45 11.25 7.59
CA GLY A 248 -37.68 10.74 6.99
C GLY A 248 -37.57 9.26 6.60
N PHE A 249 -38.71 8.58 6.46
CA PHE A 249 -38.76 7.24 5.88
C PHE A 249 -38.45 7.32 4.38
N GLY A 250 -37.47 6.54 3.92
CA GLY A 250 -36.94 6.55 2.55
C GLY A 250 -38.04 6.68 1.48
N GLY A 251 -38.08 7.86 0.86
CA GLY A 251 -39.02 8.31 -0.15
C GLY A 251 -38.70 9.78 -0.50
N ARG A 252 -39.37 10.37 -1.51
CA ARG A 252 -39.19 11.79 -1.87
C ARG A 252 -39.38 12.65 -0.62
N LYS A 253 -38.30 13.23 -0.12
CA LYS A 253 -38.31 14.08 1.07
C LYS A 253 -39.19 15.27 0.75
N ALA A 254 -40.33 15.41 1.44
CA ALA A 254 -41.03 16.69 1.49
C ALA A 254 -39.97 17.74 1.82
N LEU A 255 -39.88 18.82 1.04
CA LEU A 255 -38.78 19.80 1.01
C LEU A 255 -38.53 20.57 2.33
N LYS A 256 -38.94 20.01 3.48
CA LYS A 256 -38.69 20.42 4.87
C LYS A 256 -37.21 20.50 5.28
N LYS A 257 -36.28 20.42 4.32
CA LYS A 257 -34.83 20.64 4.51
C LYS A 257 -34.29 21.61 3.46
N GLN A 258 -35.05 22.65 3.16
CA GLN A 258 -34.50 23.85 2.54
C GLN A 258 -34.10 24.81 3.67
N ASN A 259 -32.93 25.43 3.52
CA ASN A 259 -32.50 26.50 4.41
C ASN A 259 -33.45 27.68 4.18
N THR A 260 -34.18 28.10 5.22
CA THR A 260 -34.90 29.38 5.19
C THR A 260 -33.91 30.51 5.43
N ALA A 261 -34.18 31.71 4.92
CA ALA A 261 -33.28 32.87 5.04
C ALA A 261 -32.86 33.17 6.50
N GLU A 262 -33.72 32.84 7.46
CA GLU A 262 -33.45 32.97 8.90
C GLU A 262 -32.47 31.92 9.44
N THR A 263 -32.42 30.71 8.85
CA THR A 263 -31.53 29.60 9.28
C THR A 263 -30.13 29.65 8.68
N THR A 264 -29.88 30.47 7.66
CA THR A 264 -28.57 30.57 7.00
C THR A 264 -27.48 31.21 7.87
N ASN A 265 -27.86 32.00 8.89
CA ASN A 265 -26.92 32.72 9.77
C ASN A 265 -27.11 32.42 11.27
N ASP A 266 -27.85 31.35 11.64
CA ASP A 266 -28.05 30.99 13.05
C ASP A 266 -26.92 30.07 13.57
N PHE A 267 -25.90 30.68 14.18
CA PHE A 267 -24.77 29.98 14.80
C PHE A 267 -25.02 29.58 16.27
N ARG A 268 -26.22 29.82 16.81
CA ARG A 268 -26.53 29.59 18.25
C ARG A 268 -26.53 28.11 18.65
N GLY A 269 -26.56 27.19 17.69
CA GLY A 269 -26.46 25.74 17.91
C GLY A 269 -25.04 25.17 17.88
N PHE A 270 -24.01 25.97 17.60
CA PHE A 270 -22.62 25.52 17.58
C PHE A 270 -22.06 25.46 19.01
N ASN A 271 -22.43 24.41 19.74
CA ASN A 271 -21.76 24.09 21.00
C ASN A 271 -20.37 23.51 20.67
N LYS A 272 -19.33 24.35 20.79
CA LYS A 272 -17.92 23.92 20.96
C LYS A 272 -17.76 23.33 22.38
N GLY A 273 -18.50 22.26 22.66
CA GLY A 273 -18.41 21.51 23.90
C GLY A 273 -17.40 20.40 23.74
N GLU A 274 -16.40 20.41 24.62
CA GLU A 274 -15.29 19.46 24.72
C GLU A 274 -15.74 18.01 24.45
N MET A 275 -15.10 17.39 23.46
CA MET A 275 -15.17 15.94 23.27
C MET A 275 -14.70 15.28 24.56
N GLY A 276 -15.61 14.58 25.22
CA GLY A 276 -15.37 13.89 26.50
C GLY A 276 -14.15 12.98 26.42
N GLY A 277 -13.04 13.45 26.98
CA GLY A 277 -11.86 12.67 27.29
C GLY A 277 -12.24 11.50 28.18
N ASN A 278 -11.92 10.30 27.70
CA ASN A 278 -12.21 9.02 28.32
C ASN A 278 -11.41 8.88 29.64
N LYS A 279 -11.93 9.42 30.76
CA LYS A 279 -11.38 9.21 32.10
C LYS A 279 -11.65 7.77 32.55
N LYS A 280 -10.78 6.84 32.12
CA LYS A 280 -10.51 5.60 32.86
C LYS A 280 -9.14 5.72 33.53
N GLN A 281 -9.09 6.48 34.62
CA GLN A 281 -8.07 6.27 35.64
C GLN A 281 -8.39 4.95 36.35
N LYS A 282 -7.54 3.93 36.15
CA LYS A 282 -7.44 2.82 37.09
C LYS A 282 -6.81 3.37 38.37
N ARG A 283 -7.48 3.13 39.49
CA ARG A 283 -6.90 3.23 40.83
C ARG A 283 -6.36 1.85 41.22
N PHE A 284 -5.23 1.88 41.93
CA PHE A 284 -4.39 0.80 42.44
C PHE A 284 -3.50 0.11 41.41
#